data_AF-A0A925GSD1-F1
#
_entry.id   AF-A0A925GSD1-F1
#
_cell.length_a   1.000
_cell.length_b   1.000
_cell.length_c   1.000
_cell.angle_alpha   90.00
_cell.angle_beta   90.00
_cell.angle_gamma   90.00
#
_symmetry.space_group_name_H-M   'P 1'
#
loop_
_entity.id
_entity.type
_entity.pdbx_description
1 polymer ?
#
loop_
_entity_poly.entity_id
_entity_poly.type
_entity_poly.pdbx_seq_one_letter_code
_entity_poly.pdbx_strand_id
1 'polypeptide(L)'
;MRTFFALKGLASTAETQNRIDDAARWYLEAVAERQGTGSEAAELVALLDLGQLYSRHRRLAESSATLGRIAEIWLSIDGSQSLGAARYLSEQADALNLAGDHVRAEEGYRRALAIVQQRHEENSAFAAEASGRLAGALAAQGKVEEAAKLCQSAISNLEKLMGGTMYSVGLRRQHATLLRRQNRESEAEQIAKSGPAPKVVNVGTPRDPGLTPPQNIGRTEPGYSDLARRKRLAGSILVYFEIDESGRTSDVQVMRPLGVGLDKNAMEAVLSWRFRPATKEGKPVRYAASAEVNFRLL
;
A
#
# COMPACT_ATOMS: atom_id res chain seq x y z
N MET A 1 15.75 -24.22 -10.73
CA MET A 1 16.29 -22.84 -10.53
C MET A 1 16.43 -22.07 -11.84
N ARG A 2 17.10 -22.59 -12.88
CA ARG A 2 17.11 -21.94 -14.22
C ARG A 2 15.72 -21.92 -14.86
N THR A 3 14.94 -22.99 -14.69
CA THR A 3 13.57 -23.11 -15.21
C THR A 3 12.63 -22.06 -14.61
N PHE A 4 12.69 -21.81 -13.30
CA PHE A 4 11.83 -20.82 -12.65
C PHE A 4 11.91 -19.42 -13.26
N PHE A 5 13.13 -18.91 -13.44
CA PHE A 5 13.32 -17.57 -14.02
C PHE A 5 12.95 -17.54 -15.51
N ALA A 6 13.14 -18.65 -16.24
CA ALA A 6 12.68 -18.77 -17.61
C ALA A 6 11.14 -18.71 -17.71
N LEU A 7 10.43 -19.44 -16.83
CA LEU A 7 8.96 -19.40 -16.75
C LEU A 7 8.45 -17.99 -16.44
N LYS A 8 9.05 -17.30 -15.46
CA LYS A 8 8.73 -15.90 -15.17
C LYS A 8 8.99 -14.97 -16.36
N GLY A 9 10.09 -15.19 -17.09
CA GLY A 9 10.41 -14.43 -18.32
C GLY A 9 9.38 -14.64 -19.43
N LEU A 10 8.94 -15.89 -19.63
CA LEU A 10 7.85 -16.23 -20.55
C LEU A 10 6.53 -15.58 -20.14
N ALA A 11 6.22 -15.58 -18.84
CA ALA A 11 5.03 -14.95 -18.30
C ALA A 11 5.02 -13.44 -18.57
N SER A 12 6.11 -12.75 -18.26
CA SER A 12 6.25 -11.31 -18.51
C SER A 12 6.18 -10.98 -20.01
N THR A 13 6.79 -11.80 -20.86
CA THR A 13 6.69 -11.65 -22.32
C THR A 13 5.24 -11.84 -22.80
N ALA A 14 4.52 -12.82 -22.27
CA ALA A 14 3.11 -13.01 -22.59
C ALA A 14 2.24 -11.84 -22.11
N GLU A 15 2.47 -11.29 -20.92
CA GLU A 15 1.76 -10.11 -20.40
C GLU A 15 1.97 -8.89 -21.31
N THR A 16 3.20 -8.60 -21.72
CA THR A 16 3.47 -7.48 -22.65
C THR A 16 2.83 -7.66 -24.02
N GLN A 17 2.56 -8.89 -24.43
CA GLN A 17 1.82 -9.23 -25.65
C GLN A 17 0.30 -9.30 -25.41
N ASN A 18 -0.17 -8.90 -24.24
CA ASN A 18 -1.57 -8.95 -23.81
C ASN A 18 -2.18 -10.38 -23.84
N ARG A 19 -1.35 -11.42 -23.72
CA ARG A 19 -1.76 -12.82 -23.64
C ARG A 19 -1.89 -13.25 -22.18
N ILE A 20 -2.96 -12.80 -21.53
CA ILE A 20 -3.10 -12.85 -20.06
C ILE A 20 -3.23 -14.27 -19.53
N ASP A 21 -3.95 -15.15 -20.22
CA ASP A 21 -4.08 -16.56 -19.81
C ASP A 21 -2.77 -17.33 -19.94
N ASP A 22 -1.99 -17.06 -20.99
CA ASP A 22 -0.65 -17.63 -21.12
C ASP A 22 0.28 -17.14 -20.02
N ALA A 23 0.25 -15.83 -19.72
CA ALA A 23 1.04 -15.24 -18.63
C ALA A 23 0.69 -15.88 -17.28
N ALA A 24 -0.62 -16.01 -16.99
CA ALA A 24 -1.11 -16.64 -15.77
C ALA A 24 -0.65 -18.10 -15.67
N ARG A 25 -0.77 -18.88 -16.76
CA ARG A 25 -0.28 -20.26 -16.80
C ARG A 25 1.21 -20.34 -16.49
N TRP A 26 2.05 -19.51 -17.11
CA TRP A 26 3.49 -19.54 -16.87
C TRP A 26 3.87 -19.17 -15.44
N TYR A 27 3.18 -18.20 -14.84
CA TYR A 27 3.37 -17.90 -13.42
C TYR A 27 2.92 -19.06 -12.51
N LEU A 28 1.80 -19.71 -12.81
CA LEU A 28 1.33 -20.88 -12.05
C LEU A 28 2.34 -22.05 -12.13
N GLU A 29 2.91 -22.31 -13.30
CA GLU A 29 3.98 -23.30 -13.46
C GLU A 29 5.23 -22.92 -12.65
N ALA A 30 5.60 -21.64 -12.61
CA ALA A 30 6.70 -21.16 -11.79
C ALA A 30 6.44 -21.35 -10.28
N VAL A 31 5.19 -21.18 -9.83
CA VAL A 31 4.78 -21.49 -8.45
C VAL A 31 4.90 -22.99 -8.18
N ALA A 32 4.41 -23.84 -9.07
CA ALA A 32 4.49 -25.29 -8.94
C ALA A 32 5.93 -25.82 -8.83
N GLU A 33 6.89 -25.26 -9.61
CA GLU A 33 8.32 -25.60 -9.47
C GLU A 33 8.84 -25.32 -8.05
N ARG A 34 8.34 -24.26 -7.40
CA ARG A 34 8.78 -23.87 -6.05
C ARG A 34 8.14 -24.69 -4.94
N GLN A 35 6.91 -25.14 -5.11
CA GLN A 35 6.25 -26.04 -4.16
C GLN A 35 7.07 -27.32 -3.95
N GLY A 36 7.70 -27.85 -5.01
CA GLY A 36 8.60 -29.01 -4.92
C GLY A 36 9.88 -28.80 -4.10
N THR A 37 10.18 -27.58 -3.66
CA THR A 37 11.39 -27.25 -2.86
C THR A 37 11.14 -27.32 -1.35
N GLY A 38 9.89 -27.47 -0.90
CA GLY A 38 9.52 -27.52 0.52
C GLY A 38 9.62 -26.17 1.26
N SER A 39 9.95 -25.07 0.57
CA SER A 39 9.97 -23.72 1.13
C SER A 39 8.83 -22.89 0.57
N GLU A 40 7.78 -22.67 1.37
CA GLU A 40 6.64 -21.82 0.98
C GLU A 40 7.08 -20.40 0.60
N ALA A 41 8.09 -19.85 1.28
CA ALA A 41 8.66 -18.55 0.97
C ALA A 41 9.21 -18.44 -0.46
N ALA A 42 9.61 -19.56 -1.07
CA ALA A 42 10.11 -19.57 -2.44
C ALA A 42 8.99 -19.35 -3.49
N GLU A 43 7.72 -19.60 -3.14
CA GLU A 43 6.56 -19.36 -4.01
C GLU A 43 6.24 -17.86 -4.15
N LEU A 44 6.53 -17.06 -3.10
CA LEU A 44 6.13 -15.65 -3.00
C LEU A 44 6.50 -14.84 -4.25
N VAL A 45 7.70 -15.03 -4.79
CA VAL A 45 8.19 -14.24 -5.93
C VAL A 45 7.35 -14.44 -7.21
N ALA A 46 6.76 -15.62 -7.41
CA ALA A 46 5.87 -15.85 -8.56
C ALA A 46 4.42 -15.52 -8.23
N LEU A 47 3.98 -15.78 -7.00
CA LEU A 47 2.63 -15.41 -6.54
C LEU A 47 2.39 -13.90 -6.53
N LEU A 48 3.40 -13.10 -6.16
CA LEU A 48 3.29 -11.64 -6.17
C LEU A 48 3.06 -11.11 -7.59
N ASP A 49 3.81 -11.60 -8.57
CA ASP A 49 3.64 -11.21 -9.96
C ASP A 49 2.28 -11.68 -10.50
N LEU A 50 1.87 -12.91 -10.16
CA LEU A 50 0.57 -13.46 -10.55
C LEU A 50 -0.61 -12.67 -9.95
N GLY A 51 -0.53 -12.30 -8.67
CA GLY A 51 -1.53 -11.49 -8.00
C GLY A 51 -1.64 -10.10 -8.63
N GLN A 52 -0.51 -9.49 -8.98
CA GLN A 52 -0.49 -8.22 -9.72
C GLN A 52 -1.08 -8.33 -11.12
N LEU A 53 -0.76 -9.39 -11.86
CA LEU A 53 -1.35 -9.68 -13.18
C LEU A 53 -2.87 -9.75 -13.05
N TYR A 54 -3.39 -10.56 -12.13
CA TYR A 54 -4.83 -10.70 -11.93
C TYR A 54 -5.50 -9.39 -11.50
N SER A 55 -4.87 -8.63 -10.60
CA SER A 55 -5.36 -7.32 -10.17
C SER A 55 -5.47 -6.32 -11.31
N ARG A 56 -4.41 -6.16 -12.13
CA ARG A 56 -4.38 -5.21 -13.26
C ARG A 56 -5.44 -5.53 -14.30
N HIS A 57 -5.66 -6.82 -14.57
CA HIS A 57 -6.62 -7.30 -15.57
C HIS A 57 -8.02 -7.57 -15.00
N ARG A 58 -8.31 -7.12 -13.77
CA ARG A 58 -9.63 -7.22 -13.13
C ARG A 58 -10.14 -8.67 -13.01
N ARG A 59 -9.23 -9.65 -12.90
CA ARG A 59 -9.53 -11.05 -12.59
C ARG A 59 -9.66 -11.22 -11.08
N LEU A 60 -10.75 -10.68 -10.54
CA LEU A 60 -10.91 -10.40 -9.10
C LEU A 60 -10.94 -11.68 -8.25
N ALA A 61 -11.56 -12.75 -8.74
CA ALA A 61 -11.64 -14.03 -8.02
C ALA A 61 -10.26 -14.68 -7.89
N GLU A 62 -9.51 -14.76 -8.99
CA GLU A 62 -8.16 -15.31 -9.00
C GLU A 62 -7.18 -14.42 -8.22
N SER A 63 -7.37 -13.11 -8.28
CA SER A 63 -6.60 -12.15 -7.49
C SER A 63 -6.82 -12.38 -5.99
N SER A 64 -8.07 -12.49 -5.55
CA SER A 64 -8.42 -12.76 -4.15
C SER A 64 -7.83 -14.08 -3.64
N ALA A 65 -7.92 -15.15 -4.43
CA ALA A 65 -7.33 -16.44 -4.08
C ALA A 65 -5.79 -16.36 -3.96
N THR A 66 -5.13 -15.70 -4.92
CA THR A 66 -3.66 -15.56 -4.95
C THR A 66 -3.16 -14.70 -3.78
N LEU A 67 -3.82 -13.58 -3.50
CA LEU A 67 -3.49 -12.69 -2.37
C LEU A 67 -3.72 -13.38 -1.02
N GLY A 68 -4.77 -14.20 -0.89
CA GLY A 68 -5.00 -15.05 0.28
C GLY A 68 -3.85 -16.03 0.54
N ARG A 69 -3.39 -16.73 -0.51
CA ARG A 69 -2.21 -17.63 -0.40
C ARG A 69 -0.95 -16.87 0.00
N ILE A 70 -0.73 -15.68 -0.56
CA ILE A 70 0.41 -14.83 -0.15
C ILE A 70 0.33 -14.49 1.34
N ALA A 71 -0.85 -14.09 1.84
CA ALA A 71 -1.04 -13.77 3.24
C ALA A 71 -0.77 -14.97 4.17
N GLU A 72 -1.19 -16.17 3.80
CA GLU A 72 -0.90 -17.41 4.55
C GLU A 72 0.60 -17.69 4.65
N ILE A 73 1.34 -17.53 3.56
CA ILE A 73 2.79 -17.72 3.55
C ILE A 73 3.47 -16.69 4.45
N TRP A 74 3.00 -15.43 4.46
CA TRP A 74 3.51 -14.43 5.40
C TRP A 74 3.24 -14.82 6.86
N LEU A 75 2.05 -15.31 7.18
CA LEU A 75 1.75 -15.84 8.52
C LEU A 75 2.67 -17.01 8.91
N SER A 76 3.06 -17.88 7.96
CA SER A 76 3.99 -18.98 8.24
C SER A 76 5.45 -18.52 8.42
N ILE A 77 5.82 -17.36 7.90
CA ILE A 77 7.18 -16.80 8.00
C ILE A 77 7.43 -16.10 9.33
N ASP A 78 6.58 -15.15 9.73
CA ASP A 78 6.79 -14.31 10.91
C ASP A 78 5.61 -14.28 11.90
N GLY A 79 4.66 -15.21 11.75
CA GLY A 79 3.65 -15.52 12.75
C GLY A 79 2.39 -14.64 12.69
N SER A 80 1.57 -14.71 13.74
CA SER A 80 0.26 -14.04 13.79
C SER A 80 0.32 -12.51 13.78
N GLN A 81 1.49 -11.92 14.00
CA GLN A 81 1.73 -10.48 13.98
C GLN A 81 2.43 -10.01 12.70
N SER A 82 2.26 -10.74 11.60
CA SER A 82 2.88 -10.45 10.30
C SER A 82 2.28 -9.21 9.63
N LEU A 83 3.04 -8.12 9.53
CA LEU A 83 2.63 -6.94 8.75
C LEU A 83 2.52 -7.24 7.25
N GLY A 84 3.34 -8.16 6.75
CA GLY A 84 3.21 -8.68 5.38
C GLY A 84 1.84 -9.33 5.18
N ALA A 85 1.42 -10.21 6.09
CA ALA A 85 0.09 -10.81 6.03
C ALA A 85 -1.03 -9.78 6.14
N ALA A 86 -0.92 -8.80 7.05
CA ALA A 86 -1.91 -7.73 7.19
C ALA A 86 -2.14 -6.98 5.87
N ARG A 87 -1.05 -6.64 5.15
CA ARG A 87 -1.14 -6.03 3.82
C ARG A 87 -1.91 -6.90 2.84
N TYR A 88 -1.51 -8.16 2.66
CA TYR A 88 -2.12 -9.00 1.64
C TYR A 88 -3.55 -9.43 1.98
N LEU A 89 -3.92 -9.50 3.27
CA LEU A 89 -5.32 -9.63 3.69
C LEU A 89 -6.16 -8.40 3.29
N SER A 90 -5.60 -7.20 3.44
CA SER A 90 -6.25 -5.96 3.00
C SER A 90 -6.40 -5.91 1.47
N GLU A 91 -5.35 -6.26 0.72
CA GLU A 91 -5.40 -6.31 -0.75
C GLU A 91 -6.37 -7.41 -1.25
N GLN A 92 -6.42 -8.56 -0.58
CA GLN A 92 -7.43 -9.60 -0.86
C GLN A 92 -8.85 -9.06 -0.63
N ALA A 93 -9.06 -8.35 0.48
CA ALA A 93 -10.35 -7.73 0.78
C ALA A 93 -10.73 -6.66 -0.25
N ASP A 94 -9.77 -5.92 -0.82
CA ASP A 94 -10.03 -5.00 -1.94
C ASP A 94 -10.58 -5.75 -3.17
N ALA A 95 -9.94 -6.86 -3.55
CA ALA A 95 -10.39 -7.67 -4.67
C ALA A 95 -11.80 -8.24 -4.44
N LEU A 96 -12.10 -8.71 -3.22
CA LEU A 96 -13.43 -9.18 -2.82
C LEU A 96 -14.46 -8.06 -2.87
N ASN A 97 -14.13 -6.88 -2.34
CA ASN A 97 -15.02 -5.72 -2.31
C ASN A 97 -15.36 -5.25 -3.73
N LEU A 98 -14.37 -5.21 -4.62
CA LEU A 98 -14.57 -4.89 -6.04
C LEU A 98 -15.41 -5.94 -6.77
N ALA A 99 -15.38 -7.21 -6.31
CA ALA A 99 -16.21 -8.29 -6.83
C ALA A 99 -17.64 -8.27 -6.27
N GLY A 100 -17.95 -7.36 -5.33
CA GLY A 100 -19.26 -7.25 -4.68
C GLY A 100 -19.41 -8.12 -3.42
N ASP A 101 -18.40 -8.91 -3.05
CA ASP A 101 -18.40 -9.73 -1.83
C ASP A 101 -17.97 -8.89 -0.63
N HIS A 102 -18.84 -7.93 -0.27
CA HIS A 102 -18.57 -6.94 0.77
C HIS A 102 -18.42 -7.57 2.17
N VAL A 103 -19.09 -8.70 2.42
CA VAL A 103 -19.04 -9.42 3.70
C VAL A 103 -17.65 -10.01 3.92
N ARG A 104 -17.14 -10.78 2.95
CA ARG A 104 -15.79 -11.35 3.07
C ARG A 104 -14.70 -10.29 3.00
N ALA A 105 -14.95 -9.18 2.29
CA ALA A 105 -14.07 -8.02 2.34
C ALA A 105 -13.99 -7.40 3.75
N GLU A 106 -15.14 -7.17 4.41
CA GLU A 106 -15.19 -6.68 5.79
C GLU A 106 -14.39 -7.58 6.75
N GLU A 107 -14.56 -8.90 6.65
CA GLU A 107 -13.78 -9.86 7.44
C GLU A 107 -12.28 -9.73 7.20
N GLY A 108 -11.86 -9.63 5.93
CA GLY A 108 -10.45 -9.48 5.55
C GLY A 108 -9.82 -8.19 6.10
N TYR A 109 -10.50 -7.04 5.97
CA TYR A 109 -10.00 -5.79 6.52
C TYR A 109 -9.91 -5.81 8.05
N ARG A 110 -10.92 -6.38 8.75
CA ARG A 110 -10.87 -6.49 10.21
C ARG A 110 -9.72 -7.38 10.67
N ARG A 111 -9.44 -8.48 9.97
CA ARG A 111 -8.28 -9.34 10.24
C ARG A 111 -6.96 -8.57 10.05
N ALA A 112 -6.83 -7.80 8.98
CA ALA A 112 -5.65 -6.96 8.75
C ALA A 112 -5.45 -5.93 9.87
N LEU A 113 -6.51 -5.22 10.26
CA LEU A 113 -6.47 -4.23 11.35
C LEU A 113 -6.15 -4.86 12.71
N ALA A 114 -6.67 -6.06 12.98
CA ALA A 114 -6.37 -6.78 14.22
C ALA A 114 -4.88 -7.14 14.35
N ILE A 115 -4.21 -7.49 13.24
CA ILE A 115 -2.76 -7.75 13.24
C ILE A 115 -2.00 -6.48 13.62
N VAL A 116 -2.35 -5.34 13.02
CA VAL A 116 -1.68 -4.06 13.26
C VAL A 116 -1.92 -3.58 14.69
N GLN A 117 -3.13 -3.80 15.24
CA GLN A 117 -3.45 -3.49 16.63
C GLN A 117 -2.63 -4.33 17.62
N GLN A 118 -2.40 -5.62 17.33
CA GLN A 118 -1.55 -6.48 18.20
C GLN A 118 -0.10 -6.00 18.27
N ARG A 119 0.36 -5.23 17.28
CA ARG A 119 1.70 -4.64 17.25
C ARG A 119 1.77 -3.26 17.87
N HIS A 120 0.66 -2.74 18.37
CA HIS A 120 0.53 -1.35 18.83
C HIS A 120 0.82 -0.33 17.73
N GLU A 121 0.50 -0.67 16.48
CA GLU A 121 0.70 0.15 15.29
C GLU A 121 -0.65 0.70 14.74
N GLU A 122 -1.70 0.75 15.56
CA GLU A 122 -3.04 1.25 15.17
C GLU A 122 -3.02 2.70 14.67
N ASN A 123 -2.03 3.47 15.12
CA ASN A 123 -1.77 4.82 14.65
C ASN A 123 -0.80 4.85 13.45
N SER A 124 -0.93 3.93 12.50
CA SER A 124 -0.12 3.90 11.27
C SER A 124 -0.90 4.35 10.05
N ALA A 125 -0.19 4.82 9.02
CA ALA A 125 -0.84 5.23 7.76
C ALA A 125 -1.54 4.04 7.07
N PHE A 126 -0.95 2.85 7.15
CA PHE A 126 -1.57 1.61 6.69
C PHE A 126 -2.90 1.30 7.42
N ALA A 127 -2.94 1.41 8.75
CA ALA A 127 -4.16 1.18 9.52
C ALA A 127 -5.28 2.15 9.13
N ALA A 128 -4.96 3.42 8.91
CA ALA A 128 -5.94 4.41 8.46
C ALA A 128 -6.44 4.13 7.04
N GLU A 129 -5.57 3.73 6.10
CA GLU A 129 -5.98 3.34 4.74
C GLU A 129 -6.90 2.11 4.77
N ALA A 130 -6.53 1.06 5.52
CA ALA A 130 -7.34 -0.14 5.70
C ALA A 130 -8.70 0.16 6.37
N SER A 131 -8.74 1.08 7.34
CA SER A 131 -9.99 1.52 7.99
C SER A 131 -10.91 2.24 7.01
N GLY A 132 -10.37 3.05 6.10
CA GLY A 132 -11.14 3.69 5.04
C GLY A 132 -11.74 2.70 4.04
N ARG A 133 -10.96 1.69 3.66
CA ARG A 133 -11.42 0.60 2.80
C ARG A 133 -12.51 -0.23 3.46
N LEU A 134 -12.34 -0.57 4.75
CA LEU A 134 -13.38 -1.20 5.57
C LEU A 134 -14.65 -0.36 5.62
N ALA A 135 -14.55 0.95 5.83
CA ALA A 135 -15.70 1.84 5.79
C ALA A 135 -16.44 1.78 4.44
N GLY A 136 -15.71 1.59 3.33
CA GLY A 136 -16.30 1.40 2.01
C GLY A 136 -17.14 0.12 1.93
N ALA A 137 -16.58 -1.00 2.39
CA ALA A 137 -17.27 -2.30 2.44
C ALA A 137 -18.51 -2.27 3.37
N LEU A 138 -18.39 -1.63 4.54
CA LEU A 138 -19.50 -1.44 5.48
C LEU A 138 -20.63 -0.60 4.88
N ALA A 139 -20.27 0.50 4.21
CA ALA A 139 -21.25 1.37 3.56
C ALA A 139 -22.00 0.66 2.43
N ALA A 140 -21.34 -0.24 1.68
CA ALA A 140 -21.97 -1.07 0.66
C ALA A 140 -22.98 -2.07 1.25
N GLN A 141 -22.78 -2.47 2.51
CA GLN A 141 -23.73 -3.30 3.26
C GLN A 141 -24.80 -2.48 4.00
N GLY A 142 -24.87 -1.16 3.81
CA GLY A 142 -25.81 -0.30 4.50
C GLY A 142 -25.43 0.06 5.94
N LYS A 143 -24.27 -0.39 6.44
CA LYS A 143 -23.72 -0.04 7.77
C LYS A 143 -23.09 1.36 7.76
N VAL A 144 -23.87 2.37 7.34
CA VAL A 144 -23.39 3.72 7.03
C VAL A 144 -22.85 4.45 8.26
N GLU A 145 -23.44 4.22 9.44
CA GLU A 145 -23.01 4.88 10.69
C GLU A 145 -21.64 4.40 11.17
N GLU A 146 -21.41 3.09 11.17
CA GLU A 146 -20.11 2.50 11.51
C GLU A 146 -19.04 2.97 10.51
N ALA A 147 -19.37 2.97 9.22
CA ALA A 147 -18.49 3.48 8.17
C ALA A 147 -18.08 4.94 8.38
N ALA A 148 -19.04 5.81 8.75
CA ALA A 148 -18.74 7.23 8.98
C ALA A 148 -17.76 7.43 10.15
N LYS A 149 -17.98 6.72 11.27
CA LYS A 149 -17.08 6.75 12.44
C LYS A 149 -15.67 6.27 12.10
N LEU A 150 -15.56 5.20 11.31
CA LEU A 150 -14.27 4.69 10.85
C LEU A 150 -13.53 5.70 9.96
N CYS A 151 -14.22 6.34 9.01
CA CYS A 151 -13.61 7.39 8.21
C CYS A 151 -13.14 8.57 9.08
N GLN A 152 -13.95 9.02 10.03
CA GLN A 152 -13.58 10.11 10.95
C GLN A 152 -12.32 9.78 11.75
N SER A 153 -12.25 8.58 12.34
CA SER A 153 -11.07 8.11 13.07
C SER A 153 -9.83 8.03 12.18
N ALA A 154 -9.96 7.45 10.98
CA ALA A 154 -8.87 7.33 10.03
C ALA A 154 -8.34 8.69 9.54
N ILE A 155 -9.23 9.66 9.31
CA ILE A 155 -8.84 11.04 8.96
C ILE A 155 -8.02 11.65 10.11
N SER A 156 -8.52 11.57 11.35
CA SER A 156 -7.83 12.13 12.52
C SER A 156 -6.45 11.52 12.73
N ASN A 157 -6.32 10.21 12.48
CA ASN A 157 -5.05 9.49 12.56
C ASN A 157 -4.05 10.01 11.51
N LEU A 158 -4.43 10.07 10.23
CA LEU A 158 -3.56 10.57 9.16
C LEU A 158 -3.18 12.05 9.35
N GLU A 159 -4.09 12.88 9.86
CA GLU A 159 -3.79 14.28 10.18
C GLU A 159 -2.68 14.40 11.23
N LYS A 160 -2.70 13.55 12.26
CA LYS A 160 -1.66 13.52 13.30
C LYS A 160 -0.33 12.99 12.77
N LEU A 161 -0.35 11.98 11.91
CA LEU A 161 0.87 11.33 11.40
C LEU A 161 1.58 12.10 10.29
N MET A 162 0.82 12.81 9.46
CA MET A 162 1.37 13.41 8.24
C MET A 162 1.00 14.90 8.11
N GLY A 163 0.44 15.55 9.14
CA GLY A 163 0.23 17.00 9.10
C GLY A 163 -0.87 17.48 8.15
N GLY A 164 -1.85 16.62 7.83
CA GLY A 164 -2.98 16.97 6.95
C GLY A 164 -2.61 16.93 5.46
N THR A 165 -2.28 15.75 4.96
CA THR A 165 -1.82 15.51 3.57
C THR A 165 -2.93 15.16 2.59
N MET A 166 -2.54 15.07 1.31
CA MET A 166 -3.36 14.51 0.22
C MET A 166 -3.94 13.12 0.56
N TYR A 167 -3.28 12.33 1.41
CA TYR A 167 -3.71 10.98 1.77
C TYR A 167 -5.05 10.97 2.53
N SER A 168 -5.42 12.06 3.20
CA SER A 168 -6.73 12.20 3.86
C SER A 168 -7.86 12.61 2.92
N VAL A 169 -7.57 13.14 1.73
CA VAL A 169 -8.57 13.74 0.81
C VAL A 169 -9.59 12.69 0.36
N GLY A 170 -9.12 11.49 -0.01
CA GLY A 170 -9.99 10.38 -0.41
C GLY A 170 -10.97 9.99 0.70
N LEU A 171 -10.47 9.88 1.94
CA LEU A 171 -11.27 9.53 3.11
C LEU A 171 -12.28 10.61 3.48
N ARG A 172 -11.92 11.89 3.38
CA ARG A 172 -12.85 12.99 3.64
C ARG A 172 -13.99 13.02 2.64
N ARG A 173 -13.70 12.82 1.36
CA ARG A 173 -14.74 12.72 0.33
C ARG A 173 -15.70 11.56 0.60
N GLN A 174 -15.14 10.41 1.00
CA GLN A 174 -15.92 9.25 1.41
C GLN A 174 -16.77 9.58 2.65
N HIS A 175 -16.18 10.15 3.70
CA HIS A 175 -16.88 10.54 4.92
C HIS A 175 -18.03 11.52 4.65
N ALA A 176 -17.78 12.57 3.86
CA ALA A 176 -18.81 13.52 3.45
C ALA A 176 -19.96 12.81 2.71
N THR A 177 -19.66 11.85 1.83
CA THR A 177 -20.69 11.06 1.14
C THR A 177 -21.52 10.23 2.11
N LEU A 178 -20.90 9.65 3.15
CA LEU A 178 -21.59 8.89 4.18
C LEU A 178 -22.49 9.79 5.04
N LEU A 179 -22.02 10.97 5.43
CA LEU A 179 -22.80 11.96 6.18
C LEU A 179 -24.04 12.42 5.39
N ARG A 180 -23.90 12.66 4.07
CA ARG A 180 -25.06 12.99 3.21
C ARG A 180 -26.11 11.89 3.18
N ARG A 181 -25.70 10.62 3.13
CA ARG A 181 -26.61 9.47 3.20
C ARG A 181 -27.39 9.41 4.52
N GLN A 182 -26.90 10.07 5.56
CA GLN A 182 -27.56 10.21 6.86
C GLN A 182 -28.34 11.52 7.01
N ASN A 183 -28.52 12.30 5.94
CA ASN A 183 -29.12 13.65 5.97
C ASN A 183 -28.35 14.67 6.83
N ARG A 184 -27.05 14.46 7.05
CA ARG A 184 -26.17 15.37 7.82
C ARG A 184 -25.38 16.29 6.87
N GLU A 185 -26.10 17.08 6.05
CA GLU A 185 -25.50 17.89 4.97
C GLU A 185 -24.54 18.95 5.50
N SER A 186 -24.89 19.63 6.60
CA SER A 186 -24.06 20.67 7.21
C SER A 186 -22.71 20.11 7.70
N GLU A 187 -22.69 18.91 8.27
CA GLU A 187 -21.45 18.23 8.66
C GLU A 187 -20.65 17.74 7.44
N ALA A 188 -21.33 17.26 6.39
CA ALA A 188 -20.67 16.86 5.15
C ALA A 188 -19.97 18.05 4.48
N GLU A 189 -20.60 19.22 4.46
CA GLU A 189 -19.99 20.47 4.00
C GLU A 189 -18.80 20.88 4.85
N GLN A 190 -18.89 20.78 6.18
CA GLN A 190 -17.77 21.08 7.07
C GLN A 190 -16.60 20.14 6.82
N ILE A 191 -16.82 18.85 6.61
CA ILE A 191 -15.75 17.89 6.27
C ILE A 191 -15.13 18.20 4.91
N ALA A 192 -15.94 18.58 3.92
CA ALA A 192 -15.45 18.98 2.61
C ALA A 192 -14.61 20.28 2.66
N LYS A 193 -15.06 21.27 3.46
CA LYS A 193 -14.38 22.56 3.67
C LYS A 193 -13.15 22.44 4.57
N SER A 194 -13.16 21.51 5.53
CA SER A 194 -12.03 21.19 6.42
C SER A 194 -11.05 20.20 5.81
N GLY A 195 -11.25 19.80 4.54
CA GLY A 195 -10.20 19.23 3.71
C GLY A 195 -8.90 20.00 3.94
N PRO A 196 -7.74 19.33 4.00
CA PRO A 196 -6.51 19.97 4.44
C PRO A 196 -6.36 21.30 3.70
N ALA A 197 -6.59 22.41 4.41
CA ALA A 197 -6.02 23.68 4.00
C ALA A 197 -4.53 23.36 3.90
N PRO A 198 -3.85 23.63 2.77
CA PRO A 198 -2.44 23.31 2.64
C PRO A 198 -1.72 23.90 3.85
N LYS A 199 -1.45 23.05 4.85
CA LYS A 199 -0.92 23.44 6.15
C LYS A 199 0.60 23.51 6.08
N VAL A 200 1.11 23.84 4.91
CA VAL A 200 2.36 24.53 4.69
C VAL A 200 2.12 25.38 3.45
N VAL A 201 2.41 26.67 3.53
CA VAL A 201 2.50 27.53 2.35
C VAL A 201 3.52 26.87 1.43
N ASN A 202 3.06 26.27 0.33
CA ASN A 202 3.84 25.55 -0.66
C ASN A 202 4.25 24.09 -0.33
N VAL A 203 3.30 23.16 -0.21
CA VAL A 203 3.57 21.76 -0.61
C VAL A 203 3.11 21.58 -2.05
N GLY A 204 4.06 21.49 -2.98
CA GLY A 204 3.74 21.24 -4.38
C GLY A 204 3.21 19.81 -4.59
N THR A 205 2.19 19.64 -5.43
CA THR A 205 1.80 18.32 -5.97
C THR A 205 2.19 18.20 -7.45
N PRO A 206 2.38 16.99 -8.02
CA PRO A 206 2.72 16.84 -9.45
C PRO A 206 1.76 17.54 -10.43
N ARG A 207 0.58 17.95 -9.97
CA ARG A 207 -0.49 18.58 -10.76
C ARG A 207 -0.53 20.10 -10.64
N ASP A 208 0.37 20.71 -9.85
CA ASP A 208 0.35 22.15 -9.61
C ASP A 208 0.96 22.91 -10.80
N PRO A 209 0.23 23.86 -11.42
CA PRO A 209 0.78 24.70 -12.48
C PRO A 209 1.99 25.51 -11.98
N GLY A 210 3.06 25.55 -12.78
CA GLY A 210 4.28 26.30 -12.45
C GLY A 210 5.18 25.65 -11.39
N LEU A 211 4.86 24.41 -10.99
CA LEU A 211 5.71 23.60 -10.11
C LEU A 211 6.70 22.78 -10.93
N THR A 212 7.99 22.91 -10.60
CA THR A 212 9.03 21.98 -11.02
C THR A 212 9.20 20.91 -9.93
N PRO A 213 9.04 19.62 -10.26
CA PRO A 213 9.17 18.54 -9.28
C PRO A 213 10.61 18.40 -8.78
N PRO A 214 10.81 17.82 -7.58
CA PRO A 214 12.14 17.61 -7.05
C PRO A 214 12.91 16.58 -7.89
N GLN A 215 14.22 16.80 -8.06
CA GLN A 215 15.08 15.89 -8.82
C GLN A 215 15.95 15.09 -7.89
N ASN A 216 16.08 13.79 -8.13
CA ASN A 216 16.91 12.95 -7.27
C ASN A 216 18.40 13.28 -7.47
N ILE A 217 19.12 13.48 -6.36
CA ILE A 217 20.58 13.69 -6.35
C ILE A 217 21.30 12.42 -5.89
N GLY A 218 20.74 11.72 -4.90
CA GLY A 218 21.28 10.46 -4.42
C GLY A 218 20.23 9.63 -3.70
N ARG A 219 20.28 8.32 -3.95
CA ARG A 219 19.49 7.30 -3.24
C ARG A 219 20.42 6.30 -2.61
N THR A 220 20.29 6.13 -1.30
CA THR A 220 20.86 5.00 -0.59
C THR A 220 19.92 3.82 -0.72
N GLU A 221 20.44 2.67 -1.10
CA GLU A 221 19.68 1.42 -1.11
C GLU A 221 19.45 0.92 0.34
N PRO A 222 18.27 0.37 0.66
CA PRO A 222 17.97 -0.10 2.00
C PRO A 222 18.71 -1.39 2.33
N GLY A 223 19.12 -1.52 3.59
CA GLY A 223 19.70 -2.76 4.11
C GLY A 223 18.66 -3.88 4.22
N TYR A 224 19.03 -5.10 3.85
CA TYR A 224 18.22 -6.29 4.10
C TYR A 224 18.36 -6.78 5.54
N SER A 225 17.24 -7.12 6.21
CA SER A 225 17.25 -7.78 7.52
C SER A 225 17.71 -9.24 7.43
N ASP A 226 18.30 -9.78 8.50
CA ASP A 226 18.81 -11.16 8.49
C ASP A 226 17.71 -12.19 8.24
N LEU A 227 16.53 -11.99 8.82
CA LEU A 227 15.39 -12.88 8.61
C LEU A 227 14.97 -12.87 7.13
N ALA A 228 14.88 -11.68 6.52
CA ALA A 228 14.54 -11.55 5.11
C ALA A 228 15.59 -12.19 4.19
N ARG A 229 16.90 -12.04 4.50
CA ARG A 229 17.97 -12.73 3.76
C ARG A 229 17.86 -14.24 3.86
N ARG A 230 17.69 -14.77 5.08
CA ARG A 230 17.57 -16.23 5.31
C ARG A 230 16.36 -16.82 4.61
N LYS A 231 15.23 -16.13 4.64
CA LYS A 231 13.97 -16.55 4.00
C LYS A 231 13.88 -16.19 2.52
N ARG A 232 14.90 -15.52 1.99
CA ARG A 232 14.99 -15.06 0.60
C ARG A 232 13.80 -14.23 0.13
N LEU A 233 13.27 -13.41 1.04
CA LEU A 233 12.08 -12.60 0.79
C LEU A 233 12.44 -11.47 -0.15
N ALA A 234 11.58 -11.20 -1.12
CA ALA A 234 11.68 -10.03 -1.99
C ALA A 234 10.31 -9.37 -2.06
N GLY A 235 10.29 -8.09 -2.36
CA GLY A 235 9.05 -7.33 -2.43
C GLY A 235 9.32 -5.84 -2.42
N SER A 236 8.25 -5.07 -2.23
CA SER A 236 8.33 -3.62 -2.20
C SER A 236 7.57 -3.02 -1.04
N ILE A 237 8.09 -1.92 -0.52
CA ILE A 237 7.46 -1.11 0.53
C ILE A 237 7.10 0.23 -0.08
N LEU A 238 5.84 0.65 0.06
CA LEU A 238 5.43 1.99 -0.34
C LEU A 238 5.65 2.94 0.83
N VAL A 239 6.50 3.93 0.64
CA VAL A 239 6.88 4.91 1.67
C VAL A 239 6.42 6.30 1.25
N TYR A 240 5.73 6.99 2.16
CA TYR A 240 5.49 8.43 2.11
C TYR A 240 6.65 9.18 2.77
N PHE A 241 7.00 10.34 2.24
CA PHE A 241 7.95 11.26 2.86
C PHE A 241 7.77 12.68 2.31
N GLU A 242 8.25 13.66 3.05
CA GLU A 242 8.32 15.05 2.62
C GLU A 242 9.74 15.42 2.22
N ILE A 243 9.87 16.28 1.22
CA ILE A 243 11.12 16.90 0.82
C ILE A 243 11.03 18.37 1.24
N ASP A 244 11.95 18.82 2.08
CA ASP A 244 12.02 20.21 2.53
C ASP A 244 12.60 21.15 1.46
N GLU A 245 12.62 22.45 1.75
CA GLU A 245 13.13 23.50 0.84
C GLU A 245 14.64 23.38 0.55
N SER A 246 15.36 22.58 1.34
CA SER A 246 16.79 22.25 1.13
C SER A 246 16.99 20.96 0.34
N GLY A 247 15.93 20.21 0.05
CA GLY A 247 15.99 18.94 -0.64
C GLY A 247 16.29 17.73 0.26
N ARG A 248 16.14 17.87 1.58
CA ARG A 248 16.26 16.76 2.54
C ARG A 248 14.89 16.12 2.77
N THR A 249 14.90 14.84 3.09
CA THR A 249 13.70 14.07 3.37
C THR A 249 13.34 14.09 4.86
N SER A 250 12.08 14.29 5.20
CA SER A 250 11.49 14.21 6.55
C SER A 250 10.14 13.51 6.54
N ASP A 251 9.52 13.37 7.71
CA ASP A 251 8.12 12.92 7.88
C ASP A 251 7.80 11.60 7.16
N VAL A 252 8.70 10.64 7.33
CA VAL A 252 8.67 9.36 6.62
C VAL A 252 7.65 8.41 7.27
N GLN A 253 6.73 7.87 6.46
CA GLN A 253 5.67 6.97 6.91
C GLN A 253 5.54 5.77 5.96
N VAL A 254 5.36 4.57 6.51
CA VAL A 254 5.10 3.37 5.70
C VAL A 254 3.61 3.28 5.37
N MET A 255 3.30 3.32 4.07
CA MET A 255 1.94 3.21 3.56
C MET A 255 1.57 1.75 3.27
N ARG A 256 2.50 0.99 2.68
CA ARG A 256 2.32 -0.45 2.42
C ARG A 256 3.52 -1.21 2.97
N PRO A 257 3.37 -1.91 4.10
CA PRO A 257 4.48 -2.63 4.71
C PRO A 257 4.83 -3.89 3.92
N LEU A 258 5.99 -4.45 4.23
CA LEU A 258 6.42 -5.78 3.84
C LEU A 258 6.71 -6.64 5.08
N GLY A 259 7.03 -6.03 6.23
CA GLY A 259 7.29 -6.72 7.49
C GLY A 259 8.75 -7.12 7.70
N VAL A 260 8.98 -8.03 8.65
CA VAL A 260 10.28 -8.68 8.94
C VAL A 260 11.48 -7.73 9.10
N GLY A 261 11.24 -6.51 9.57
CA GLY A 261 12.27 -5.48 9.78
C GLY A 261 12.70 -4.72 8.53
N LEU A 262 12.14 -5.04 7.35
CA LEU A 262 12.44 -4.31 6.11
C LEU A 262 11.79 -2.92 6.10
N ASP A 263 10.64 -2.76 6.76
CA ASP A 263 9.90 -1.49 6.85
C ASP A 263 10.77 -0.39 7.46
N LYS A 264 11.40 -0.68 8.60
CA LYS A 264 12.32 0.23 9.29
C LYS A 264 13.53 0.58 8.41
N ASN A 265 14.14 -0.42 7.77
CA ASN A 265 15.30 -0.21 6.93
C ASN A 265 14.97 0.63 5.68
N ALA A 266 13.77 0.48 5.13
CA ALA A 266 13.28 1.31 4.04
C ALA A 266 13.13 2.78 4.50
N MET A 267 12.57 3.01 5.68
CA MET A 267 12.43 4.36 6.23
C MET A 267 13.80 5.02 6.45
N GLU A 268 14.76 4.31 7.04
CA GLU A 268 16.12 4.80 7.25
C GLU A 268 16.83 5.15 5.94
N ALA A 269 16.66 4.31 4.91
CA ALA A 269 17.18 4.60 3.58
C ALA A 269 16.56 5.87 3.00
N VAL A 270 15.23 6.00 3.04
CA VAL A 270 14.52 7.18 2.53
C VAL A 270 14.93 8.45 3.26
N LEU A 271 15.11 8.42 4.59
CA LEU A 271 15.60 9.56 5.38
C LEU A 271 17.00 10.06 4.96
N SER A 272 17.82 9.16 4.39
CA SER A 272 19.15 9.50 3.90
C SER A 272 19.16 10.07 2.47
N TRP A 273 18.04 9.98 1.73
CA TRP A 273 17.98 10.44 0.35
C TRP A 273 18.16 11.95 0.23
N ARG A 274 18.65 12.37 -0.93
CA ARG A 274 18.87 13.79 -1.24
C ARG A 274 18.27 14.15 -2.58
N PHE A 275 17.64 15.31 -2.62
CA PHE A 275 16.95 15.84 -3.78
C PHE A 275 17.38 17.27 -4.05
N ARG A 276 17.25 17.70 -5.30
CA ARG A 276 17.07 19.10 -5.63
C ARG A 276 15.62 19.41 -5.27
N PRO A 277 15.35 20.43 -4.43
CA PRO A 277 14.00 20.70 -3.94
C PRO A 277 13.05 21.00 -5.09
N ALA A 278 11.76 20.79 -4.85
CA ALA A 278 10.74 21.27 -5.76
C ALA A 278 10.78 22.79 -5.79
N THR A 279 10.45 23.41 -6.93
CA THR A 279 10.34 24.86 -7.03
C THR A 279 9.00 25.27 -7.59
N LYS A 280 8.37 26.28 -7.02
CA LYS A 280 7.17 26.92 -7.55
C LYS A 280 7.52 28.35 -7.90
N GLU A 281 7.32 28.74 -9.16
CA GLU A 281 7.69 30.07 -9.65
C GLU A 281 9.17 30.44 -9.32
N GLY A 282 10.06 29.44 -9.41
CA GLY A 282 11.49 29.58 -9.12
C GLY A 282 11.88 29.59 -7.64
N LYS A 283 10.93 29.57 -6.70
CA LYS A 283 11.21 29.51 -5.25
C LYS A 283 11.17 28.07 -4.75
N PRO A 284 12.12 27.60 -3.93
CA PRO A 284 12.06 26.28 -3.30
C PRO A 284 10.82 26.14 -2.41
N VAL A 285 10.19 24.97 -2.49
CA VAL A 285 8.95 24.66 -1.77
C VAL A 285 9.02 23.24 -1.22
N ARG A 286 8.27 22.98 -0.14
CA ARG A 286 8.12 21.61 0.34
C ARG A 286 7.41 20.77 -0.70
N TYR A 287 7.65 19.46 -0.64
CA TYR A 287 7.06 18.55 -1.59
C TYR A 287 6.77 17.20 -0.95
N ALA A 288 5.49 16.83 -0.92
CA ALA A 288 5.03 15.54 -0.47
C ALA A 288 5.22 14.50 -1.59
N ALA A 289 5.95 13.43 -1.30
CA ALA A 289 6.27 12.39 -2.25
C ALA A 289 5.94 10.99 -1.70
N SER A 290 5.83 10.03 -2.62
CA SER A 290 5.91 8.62 -2.28
C SER A 290 6.89 7.91 -3.20
N ALA A 291 7.52 6.87 -2.67
CA ALA A 291 8.42 6.01 -3.42
C ALA A 291 8.18 4.55 -3.07
N GLU A 292 8.30 3.71 -4.09
CA GLU A 292 8.36 2.27 -3.92
C GLU A 292 9.80 1.85 -3.69
N VAL A 293 10.09 1.39 -2.48
CA VAL A 293 11.40 0.89 -2.07
C VAL A 293 11.44 -0.61 -2.34
N ASN A 294 12.31 -1.03 -3.25
CA ASN A 294 12.36 -2.41 -3.74
C ASN A 294 13.44 -3.21 -3.02
N PHE A 295 13.06 -4.35 -2.46
CA PHE A 295 13.99 -5.31 -1.86
C PHE A 295 14.18 -6.48 -2.82
N ARG A 296 15.38 -6.60 -3.38
CA ARG A 296 15.79 -7.72 -4.24
C ARG A 296 17.10 -8.29 -3.74
N LEU A 297 17.18 -9.62 -3.66
CA LEU A 297 18.44 -10.30 -3.42
C LEU A 297 19.19 -10.37 -4.75
N LEU A 298 20.34 -9.69 -4.81
CA LEU A 298 21.30 -9.76 -5.90
C LEU A 298 22.03 -11.11 -5.88
#